data_AF-A0A7V0SDC7-F1
#
_entry.id   AF-A0A7V0SDC7-F1
#
_cell.length_a   1.000
_cell.length_b   1.000
_cell.length_c   1.000
_cell.angle_alpha   90.00
_cell.angle_beta   90.00
_cell.angle_gamma   90.00
#
_symmetry.space_group_name_H-M   'P 1'
#
loop_
_entity.id
_entity.type
_entity.pdbx_description
1 polymer ?
#
loop_
_entity_poly.entity_id
_entity_poly.type
_entity_poly.pdbx_seq_one_letter_code
_entity_poly.pdbx_strand_id
1 'polypeptide(L)'
;MEMLHRVKHSFLALMVVLAVSLAAGYAAEDAHYLQGDDYFVAEKALGGDTWIRVMTAKMVTAPTAQTKNEGKFMQIADGKEIWTKYYWVTRPASAGDIKIGTVIIALDVQGDEEIYRSPENQEEAKTSFWFMAKITDVSDLYKGYVTVSGGYKVSPKAIRVIVK
;
A
#
# COMPACT_ATOMS: atom_id res chain seq x y z
N MET A 1 7.47 84.38 -1.87
CA MET A 1 8.18 83.68 -0.79
C MET A 1 7.46 82.36 -0.58
N GLU A 2 8.16 81.29 -0.95
CA GLU A 2 7.88 79.85 -0.80
C GLU A 2 6.61 79.18 -1.38
N MET A 3 6.92 78.27 -2.32
CA MET A 3 6.11 77.15 -2.79
C MET A 3 5.81 76.16 -1.66
N LEU A 4 4.65 75.53 -1.69
CA LEU A 4 4.52 74.14 -1.21
C LEU A 4 3.68 73.32 -2.20
N HIS A 5 4.39 72.47 -2.96
CA HIS A 5 3.84 71.37 -3.74
C HIS A 5 3.19 70.34 -2.81
N ARG A 6 2.02 69.80 -3.16
CA ARG A 6 1.65 68.46 -2.71
C ARG A 6 1.01 67.65 -3.84
N VAL A 7 1.86 66.82 -4.41
CA VAL A 7 1.55 65.72 -5.32
C VAL A 7 0.62 64.74 -4.59
N LYS A 8 -0.49 64.34 -5.21
CA LYS A 8 -1.24 63.13 -4.80
C LYS A 8 -0.94 62.03 -5.81
N HIS A 9 -0.09 61.09 -5.40
CA HIS A 9 0.26 59.91 -6.16
C HIS A 9 -0.96 59.00 -6.35
N SER A 10 -1.22 58.63 -7.60
CA SER A 10 -1.91 57.39 -7.96
C SER A 10 -1.16 56.21 -7.36
N PHE A 11 -1.85 55.33 -6.65
CA PHE A 11 -1.35 53.99 -6.33
C PHE A 11 -2.44 52.95 -6.61
N LEU A 12 -2.32 52.40 -7.82
CA LEU A 12 -2.41 50.98 -8.19
C LEU A 12 -3.12 50.05 -7.19
N ALA A 13 -4.32 49.59 -7.57
CA ALA A 13 -5.00 48.49 -6.90
C ALA A 13 -4.25 47.17 -7.18
N LEU A 14 -3.63 46.60 -6.15
CA LEU A 14 -3.02 45.27 -6.19
C LEU A 14 -4.13 44.22 -6.06
N MET A 15 -4.46 43.57 -7.16
CA MET A 15 -5.39 42.43 -7.19
C MET A 15 -4.64 41.17 -6.75
N VAL A 16 -4.83 40.74 -5.49
CA VAL A 16 -4.29 39.48 -4.99
C VAL A 16 -5.20 38.34 -5.43
N VAL A 17 -4.78 37.58 -6.44
CA VAL A 17 -5.39 36.30 -6.77
C VAL A 17 -4.83 35.27 -5.78
N LEU A 18 -5.62 34.92 -4.77
CA LEU A 18 -5.33 33.80 -3.90
C LEU A 18 -5.66 32.51 -4.67
N ALA A 19 -4.65 31.93 -5.34
CA ALA A 19 -4.77 30.60 -5.88
C ALA A 19 -4.83 29.61 -4.70
N VAL A 20 -6.05 29.21 -4.31
CA VAL A 20 -6.24 28.05 -3.44
C VAL A 20 -5.83 26.84 -4.26
N SER A 21 -4.66 26.30 -3.96
CA SER A 21 -4.19 25.04 -4.53
C SER A 21 -5.17 23.92 -4.13
N LEU A 22 -5.83 23.32 -5.12
CA LEU A 22 -6.44 21.99 -4.96
C LEU A 22 -5.31 20.97 -4.78
N ALA A 23 -4.78 20.86 -3.56
CA ALA A 23 -4.19 19.61 -3.12
C ALA A 23 -5.34 18.68 -2.71
N ALA A 24 -6.09 18.19 -3.70
CA ALA A 24 -6.89 16.99 -3.49
C ALA A 24 -5.88 15.90 -3.11
N GLY A 25 -5.92 15.48 -1.84
CA GLY A 25 -4.90 14.65 -1.22
C GLY A 25 -4.65 13.37 -2.01
N TYR A 26 -3.53 13.34 -2.74
CA TYR A 26 -2.91 12.08 -3.07
C TYR A 26 -2.49 11.47 -1.73
N ALA A 27 -3.16 10.41 -1.30
CA ALA A 27 -2.65 9.58 -0.22
C ALA A 27 -1.20 9.22 -0.61
N ALA A 28 -0.24 9.66 0.22
CA ALA A 28 1.17 9.44 -0.09
C ALA A 28 1.40 7.94 -0.23
N GLU A 29 1.92 7.52 -1.39
CA GLU A 29 2.29 6.13 -1.62
C GLU A 29 3.44 5.75 -0.69
N ASP A 30 3.40 4.53 -0.17
CA ASP A 30 4.49 4.01 0.65
C ASP A 30 5.66 3.45 -0.18
N ALA A 31 6.67 2.90 0.48
CA ALA A 31 7.87 2.37 -0.17
C ALA A 31 7.60 1.20 -1.14
N HIS A 32 6.38 0.65 -1.18
CA HIS A 32 5.94 -0.34 -2.16
C HIS A 32 4.86 0.20 -3.12
N TYR A 33 4.73 1.52 -3.25
CA TYR A 33 3.83 2.19 -4.20
C TYR A 33 2.33 1.94 -3.95
N LEU A 34 1.97 1.57 -2.72
CA LEU A 34 0.57 1.37 -2.30
C LEU A 34 0.07 2.52 -1.44
N GLN A 35 -1.22 2.82 -1.58
CA GLN A 35 -1.92 3.89 -0.88
C GLN A 35 -2.68 3.36 0.34
N GLY A 36 -3.05 4.26 1.26
CA GLY A 36 -3.77 3.89 2.48
C GLY A 36 -5.18 3.31 2.28
N ASP A 37 -5.73 3.46 1.08
CA ASP A 37 -7.03 2.91 0.64
C ASP A 37 -6.87 1.75 -0.36
N ASP A 38 -5.64 1.23 -0.56
CA ASP A 38 -5.40 -0.03 -1.26
C ASP A 38 -5.55 -1.20 -0.28
N TYR A 39 -6.38 -2.18 -0.67
CA TYR A 39 -6.64 -3.38 0.10
C TYR A 39 -6.01 -4.58 -0.57
N PHE A 40 -5.53 -5.53 0.22
CA PHE A 40 -5.31 -6.89 -0.28
C PHE A 40 -6.57 -7.72 -0.06
N VAL A 41 -7.02 -8.46 -1.07
CA VAL A 41 -8.24 -9.27 -0.99
C VAL A 41 -8.00 -10.71 -1.45
N ALA A 42 -8.79 -11.64 -0.92
CA ALA A 42 -8.80 -13.05 -1.33
C ALA A 42 -10.18 -13.69 -1.17
N GLU A 43 -10.35 -14.89 -1.72
CA GLU A 43 -11.54 -15.73 -1.56
C GLU A 43 -11.55 -16.51 -0.24
N LYS A 44 -10.39 -16.64 0.42
CA LYS A 44 -10.22 -17.34 1.69
C LYS A 44 -9.15 -16.69 2.58
N ALA A 45 -9.17 -17.02 3.88
CA ALA A 45 -8.06 -16.73 4.77
C ALA A 45 -6.88 -17.69 4.53
N LEU A 46 -5.67 -17.32 4.97
CA LEU A 46 -4.49 -18.20 4.92
C LEU A 46 -4.75 -19.54 5.62
N GLY A 47 -5.39 -19.52 6.79
CA GLY A 47 -5.79 -20.74 7.51
C GLY A 47 -4.62 -21.71 7.74
N GLY A 48 -4.78 -22.96 7.29
CA GLY A 48 -3.76 -24.00 7.32
C GLY A 48 -2.94 -24.12 6.03
N ASP A 49 -3.21 -23.29 5.02
CA ASP A 49 -2.46 -23.31 3.78
C ASP A 49 -1.05 -22.76 4.00
N THR A 50 -0.08 -23.27 3.22
CA THR A 50 1.29 -22.77 3.25
C THR A 50 1.38 -21.35 2.73
N TRP A 51 0.59 -21.02 1.71
CA TRP A 51 0.42 -19.67 1.20
C TRP A 51 -0.92 -19.54 0.48
N ILE A 52 -1.38 -18.30 0.29
CA ILE A 52 -2.51 -17.98 -0.57
C ILE A 52 -2.16 -16.79 -1.47
N ARG A 53 -2.74 -16.73 -2.66
CA ARG A 53 -2.66 -15.55 -3.52
C ARG A 53 -3.62 -14.48 -3.02
N VAL A 54 -3.17 -13.22 -3.05
CA VAL A 54 -3.97 -12.04 -2.70
C VAL A 54 -3.82 -11.00 -3.81
N MET A 55 -4.87 -10.19 -4.00
CA MET A 55 -4.92 -9.18 -5.06
C MET A 55 -5.06 -7.79 -4.45
N THR A 56 -4.40 -6.80 -5.05
CA THR A 56 -4.62 -5.38 -4.77
C THR A 56 -5.98 -4.94 -5.29
N ALA A 57 -6.75 -4.23 -4.48
CA ALA A 57 -8.11 -3.83 -4.80
C ALA A 57 -8.51 -2.52 -4.13
N LYS A 58 -9.49 -1.83 -4.71
CA LYS A 58 -10.21 -0.71 -4.08
C LYS A 58 -11.54 -1.18 -3.52
N MET A 59 -11.92 -0.68 -2.36
CA MET A 59 -13.24 -0.95 -1.77
C MET A 59 -14.32 -0.18 -2.53
N VAL A 60 -15.33 -0.90 -3.02
CA VAL A 60 -16.51 -0.34 -3.73
C VAL A 60 -17.70 -0.24 -2.78
N THR A 61 -17.88 -1.23 -1.91
CA THR A 61 -18.95 -1.24 -0.90
C THR A 61 -18.38 -1.74 0.42
N ALA A 62 -18.54 -0.94 1.47
CA ALA A 62 -18.05 -1.29 2.80
C ALA A 62 -18.81 -2.51 3.39
N PRO A 63 -18.15 -3.35 4.19
CA PRO A 63 -18.81 -4.45 4.89
C PRO A 63 -19.80 -3.93 5.93
N THR A 64 -20.97 -4.55 5.97
CA THR A 64 -22.06 -4.24 6.91
C THR A 64 -22.73 -5.53 7.37
N ALA A 65 -23.56 -5.45 8.41
CA ALA A 65 -24.36 -6.59 8.84
C ALA A 65 -25.30 -7.10 7.73
N GLN A 66 -25.82 -6.18 6.89
CA GLN A 66 -26.70 -6.49 5.76
C GLN A 66 -25.96 -7.29 4.67
N THR A 67 -24.66 -7.08 4.53
CA THR A 67 -23.79 -7.81 3.59
C THR A 67 -23.07 -8.98 4.26
N LYS A 68 -23.58 -9.48 5.40
CA LYS A 68 -22.96 -10.58 6.18
C LYS A 68 -21.49 -10.30 6.54
N ASN A 69 -21.15 -9.02 6.74
CA ASN A 69 -19.80 -8.50 6.96
C ASN A 69 -18.82 -8.71 5.79
N GLU A 70 -19.31 -8.91 4.58
CA GLU A 70 -18.50 -8.91 3.36
C GLU A 70 -18.50 -7.52 2.73
N GLY A 71 -17.33 -7.06 2.29
CA GLY A 71 -17.20 -5.87 1.46
C GLY A 71 -17.16 -6.25 -0.01
N LYS A 72 -17.55 -5.33 -0.89
CA LYS A 72 -17.34 -5.44 -2.33
C LYS A 72 -16.05 -4.71 -2.68
N PHE A 73 -15.17 -5.39 -3.40
CA PHE A 73 -13.88 -4.85 -3.82
C PHE A 73 -13.71 -5.02 -5.33
N MET A 74 -13.05 -4.07 -5.97
CA MET A 74 -12.67 -4.12 -7.38
C MET A 74 -11.15 -4.24 -7.47
N GLN A 75 -10.66 -5.33 -8.07
CA GLN A 75 -9.24 -5.57 -8.26
C GLN A 75 -8.65 -4.52 -9.21
N ILE A 76 -7.47 -4.01 -8.87
CA ILE A 76 -6.83 -2.94 -9.66
C ILE A 76 -6.30 -3.49 -10.98
N ALA A 77 -5.86 -4.74 -11.02
CA ALA A 77 -5.24 -5.36 -12.19
C ALA A 77 -6.18 -5.49 -13.41
N ASP A 78 -7.44 -5.90 -13.19
CA ASP A 78 -8.36 -6.29 -14.26
C ASP A 78 -9.80 -5.75 -14.08
N GLY A 79 -10.07 -5.02 -13.01
CA GLY A 79 -11.40 -4.51 -12.69
C GLY A 79 -12.39 -5.58 -12.21
N LYS A 80 -11.95 -6.82 -11.98
CA LYS A 80 -12.81 -7.88 -11.47
C LYS A 80 -13.32 -7.53 -10.08
N GLU A 81 -14.62 -7.67 -9.87
CA GLU A 81 -15.24 -7.45 -8.57
C GLU A 81 -15.34 -8.74 -7.75
N ILE A 82 -15.16 -8.63 -6.44
CA ILE A 82 -15.30 -9.72 -5.47
C ILE A 82 -16.03 -9.23 -4.23
N TRP A 83 -16.99 -10.03 -3.76
CA TRP A 83 -17.53 -9.92 -2.40
C TRP A 83 -16.74 -10.84 -1.49
N THR A 84 -16.12 -10.28 -0.44
CA THR A 84 -15.33 -11.06 0.51
C THR A 84 -15.25 -10.39 1.88
N LYS A 85 -15.12 -11.21 2.92
CA LYS A 85 -14.72 -10.77 4.26
C LYS A 85 -13.20 -10.84 4.48
N TYR A 86 -12.47 -11.43 3.53
CA TYR A 86 -11.03 -11.62 3.58
C TYR A 86 -10.34 -10.47 2.84
N TYR A 87 -10.21 -9.36 3.54
CA TYR A 87 -9.51 -8.18 3.09
C TYR A 87 -8.58 -7.68 4.19
N TRP A 88 -7.47 -7.07 3.80
CA TRP A 88 -6.46 -6.61 4.73
C TRP A 88 -5.92 -5.25 4.34
N VAL A 89 -5.76 -4.39 5.34
CA VAL A 89 -4.97 -3.16 5.21
C VAL A 89 -3.55 -3.47 5.65
N THR A 90 -2.57 -2.95 4.92
CA THR A 90 -1.16 -3.26 5.19
C THR A 90 -0.28 -2.03 5.20
N ARG A 91 0.94 -2.21 5.73
CA ARG A 91 2.06 -1.28 5.58
C ARG A 91 3.35 -2.06 5.32
N PRO A 92 4.42 -1.44 4.80
CA PRO A 92 5.74 -2.03 4.80
C PRO A 92 6.16 -2.44 6.22
N ALA A 93 6.85 -3.57 6.34
CA ALA A 93 7.37 -4.04 7.61
C ALA A 93 8.50 -3.14 8.13
N SER A 94 8.52 -3.00 9.45
CA SER A 94 9.66 -2.51 10.22
C SER A 94 10.47 -3.70 10.73
N ALA A 95 11.68 -3.45 11.23
CA ALA A 95 12.52 -4.50 11.82
C ALA A 95 11.80 -5.27 12.96
N GLY A 96 10.95 -4.60 13.75
CA GLY A 96 10.21 -5.24 14.85
C GLY A 96 9.09 -6.20 14.41
N ASP A 97 8.71 -6.15 13.14
CA ASP A 97 7.70 -7.06 12.56
C ASP A 97 8.30 -8.40 12.10
N ILE A 98 9.63 -8.43 11.90
CA ILE A 98 10.35 -9.57 11.34
C ILE A 98 10.63 -10.60 12.43
N LYS A 99 9.65 -11.48 12.64
CA LYS A 99 9.69 -12.54 13.65
C LYS A 99 8.91 -13.77 13.18
N ILE A 100 9.31 -14.93 13.68
CA ILE A 100 8.64 -16.20 13.41
C ILE A 100 7.16 -16.08 13.80
N GLY A 101 6.28 -16.60 12.94
CA GLY A 101 4.84 -16.59 13.13
C GLY A 101 4.13 -15.36 12.55
N THR A 102 4.84 -14.29 12.19
CA THR A 102 4.24 -13.14 11.52
C THR A 102 3.65 -13.57 10.17
N VAL A 103 2.37 -13.25 9.95
CA VAL A 103 1.73 -13.36 8.62
C VAL A 103 2.10 -12.13 7.81
N ILE A 104 2.66 -12.38 6.62
CA ILE A 104 3.17 -11.36 5.71
C ILE A 104 2.43 -11.40 4.39
N ILE A 105 2.46 -10.29 3.67
CA ILE A 105 2.11 -10.22 2.24
C ILE A 105 3.36 -9.75 1.48
N ALA A 106 3.71 -10.42 0.40
CA ALA A 106 4.85 -10.08 -0.46
C ALA A 106 4.48 -10.23 -1.94
N LEU A 107 5.16 -9.46 -2.79
CA LEU A 107 4.96 -9.51 -4.24
C LEU A 107 5.38 -10.89 -4.74
N ASP A 108 4.60 -11.52 -5.61
CA ASP A 108 4.87 -12.84 -6.20
C ASP A 108 5.86 -12.71 -7.39
N VAL A 109 6.98 -12.03 -7.14
CA VAL A 109 8.07 -11.81 -8.09
C VAL A 109 9.40 -12.02 -7.38
N GLN A 110 10.21 -12.94 -7.91
CA GLN A 110 11.55 -13.23 -7.42
C GLN A 110 12.58 -12.36 -8.14
N GLY A 111 13.60 -11.93 -7.40
CA GLY A 111 14.81 -11.35 -7.95
C GLY A 111 15.95 -12.37 -7.94
N ASP A 112 17.14 -11.90 -7.56
CA ASP A 112 18.33 -12.74 -7.44
C ASP A 112 18.17 -13.86 -6.41
N GLU A 113 18.81 -15.00 -6.65
CA GLU A 113 18.87 -16.16 -5.74
C GLU A 113 17.51 -16.72 -5.29
N GLU A 114 16.47 -16.53 -6.12
CA GLU A 114 15.09 -16.94 -5.85
C GLU A 114 14.48 -16.23 -4.63
N ILE A 115 14.97 -15.04 -4.29
CA ILE A 115 14.47 -14.23 -3.18
C ILE A 115 13.36 -13.31 -3.70
N TYR A 116 12.17 -13.42 -3.11
CA TYR A 116 11.07 -12.51 -3.40
C TYR A 116 11.44 -11.07 -3.02
N ARG A 117 11.25 -10.16 -3.98
CA ARG A 117 11.69 -8.75 -3.89
C ARG A 117 10.52 -7.78 -3.75
N SER A 118 10.83 -6.54 -3.37
CA SER A 118 9.84 -5.45 -3.42
C SER A 118 9.47 -5.12 -4.86
N PRO A 119 8.30 -4.51 -5.11
CA PRO A 119 7.99 -3.95 -6.41
C PRO A 119 9.00 -2.87 -6.81
N GLU A 120 9.28 -2.78 -8.10
CA GLU A 120 10.19 -1.80 -8.70
C GLU A 120 9.49 -0.50 -9.09
N ASN A 121 8.17 -0.56 -9.29
CA ASN A 121 7.36 0.59 -9.69
C ASN A 121 5.88 0.40 -9.31
N GLN A 122 5.10 1.46 -9.51
CA GLN A 122 3.68 1.51 -9.18
C GLN A 122 2.84 0.52 -10.01
N GLU A 123 3.16 0.31 -11.28
CA GLU A 123 2.43 -0.62 -12.14
C GLU A 123 2.57 -2.05 -11.64
N GLU A 124 3.80 -2.47 -11.33
CA GLU A 124 4.09 -3.79 -10.78
C GLU A 124 3.40 -4.00 -9.44
N ALA A 125 3.47 -3.01 -8.54
CA ALA A 125 2.82 -3.09 -7.24
C ALA A 125 1.31 -3.28 -7.33
N LYS A 126 0.66 -2.62 -8.30
CA LYS A 126 -0.80 -2.55 -8.40
C LYS A 126 -1.42 -3.61 -9.29
N THR A 127 -0.68 -4.19 -10.23
CA THR A 127 -1.24 -5.13 -11.22
C THR A 127 -0.71 -6.56 -11.10
N SER A 128 0.41 -6.76 -10.40
CA SER A 128 0.98 -8.10 -10.20
C SER A 128 0.27 -8.88 -9.10
N PHE A 129 0.53 -10.20 -9.10
CA PHE A 129 0.12 -11.06 -8.01
C PHE A 129 0.95 -10.81 -6.75
N TRP A 130 0.30 -10.95 -5.60
CA TRP A 130 0.93 -10.98 -4.30
C TRP A 130 0.55 -12.29 -3.61
N PHE A 131 1.33 -12.69 -2.62
CA PHE A 131 1.03 -13.87 -1.81
C PHE A 131 1.10 -13.54 -0.32
N MET A 132 0.25 -14.23 0.44
CA MET A 132 0.26 -14.22 1.89
C MET A 132 0.87 -15.52 2.40
N ALA A 133 1.80 -15.42 3.34
CA ALA A 133 2.47 -16.56 3.97
C ALA A 133 2.85 -16.22 5.42
N LYS A 134 3.46 -17.17 6.14
CA LYS A 134 3.90 -17.00 7.53
C LYS A 134 5.41 -17.14 7.64
N ILE A 135 6.09 -16.22 8.31
CA ILE A 135 7.53 -16.37 8.59
C ILE A 135 7.76 -17.61 9.45
N THR A 136 8.62 -18.51 8.99
CA THR A 136 8.97 -19.76 9.67
C THR A 136 10.42 -19.78 10.14
N ASP A 137 11.30 -18.99 9.53
CA ASP A 137 12.69 -18.85 9.95
C ASP A 137 13.25 -17.44 9.69
N VAL A 138 14.06 -16.97 10.62
CA VAL A 138 14.78 -15.68 10.58
C VAL A 138 16.30 -15.85 10.72
N SER A 139 16.78 -17.08 10.80
CA SER A 139 18.19 -17.42 11.00
C SER A 139 19.11 -16.84 9.92
N ASP A 140 18.61 -16.77 8.67
CA ASP A 140 19.34 -16.27 7.50
C ASP A 140 19.11 -14.78 7.20
N LEU A 141 18.64 -14.00 8.18
CA LEU A 141 18.52 -12.54 8.02
C LEU A 141 19.85 -11.86 7.66
N TYR A 142 20.97 -12.38 8.14
CA TYR A 142 22.30 -11.89 7.78
C TYR A 142 22.65 -12.11 6.30
N LYS A 143 21.96 -13.05 5.63
CA LYS A 143 22.02 -13.27 4.18
C LYS A 143 20.99 -12.45 3.41
N GLY A 144 20.19 -11.63 4.10
CA GLY A 144 19.26 -10.69 3.47
C GLY A 144 17.84 -11.22 3.21
N TYR A 145 17.46 -12.38 3.75
CA TYR A 145 16.11 -12.94 3.62
C TYR A 145 15.58 -13.58 4.91
N VAL A 146 14.26 -13.76 4.96
CA VAL A 146 13.59 -14.69 5.88
C VAL A 146 13.01 -15.85 5.09
N THR A 147 12.80 -16.97 5.76
CA THR A 147 12.05 -18.10 5.17
C THR A 147 10.60 -18.01 5.63
N VAL A 148 9.67 -18.18 4.68
CA VAL A 148 8.23 -18.27 4.95
C VAL A 148 7.71 -19.68 4.69
N SER A 149 6.49 -19.95 5.12
CA SER A 149 5.79 -21.21 4.87
C SER A 149 5.79 -21.57 3.38
N GLY A 150 6.10 -22.83 3.09
CA GLY A 150 6.43 -23.28 1.73
C GLY A 150 7.93 -23.28 1.42
N GLY A 151 8.78 -22.78 2.33
CA GLY A 151 10.24 -22.76 2.15
C GLY A 151 10.76 -21.61 1.28
N TYR A 152 9.90 -20.64 0.97
CA TYR A 152 10.26 -19.51 0.12
C TYR A 152 11.09 -18.46 0.86
N LYS A 153 12.01 -17.83 0.14
CA LYS A 153 12.88 -16.77 0.67
C LYS A 153 12.29 -15.41 0.33
N VAL A 154 12.11 -14.56 1.33
CA VAL A 154 11.54 -13.21 1.13
C VAL A 154 12.50 -12.18 1.69
N SER A 155 12.84 -11.17 0.90
CA SER A 155 13.60 -10.03 1.39
C SER A 155 12.80 -9.29 2.47
N PRO A 156 13.37 -8.90 3.62
CA PRO A 156 12.68 -8.09 4.62
C PRO A 156 12.12 -6.78 4.03
N LYS A 157 12.75 -6.26 2.98
CA LYS A 157 12.29 -5.05 2.27
C LYS A 157 11.06 -5.29 1.40
N ALA A 158 10.74 -6.54 1.06
CA ALA A 158 9.56 -6.92 0.28
C ALA A 158 8.31 -7.16 1.15
N ILE A 159 8.48 -7.21 2.47
CA ILE A 159 7.44 -7.64 3.40
C ILE A 159 6.48 -6.51 3.70
N ARG A 160 5.19 -6.81 3.56
CA ARG A 160 4.08 -6.03 4.14
C ARG A 160 3.47 -6.79 5.30
N VAL A 161 3.05 -6.06 6.32
CA VAL A 161 2.31 -6.62 7.47
C VAL A 161 0.90 -6.05 7.56
N ILE A 162 0.01 -6.90 8.05
CA ILE A 162 -1.41 -6.58 8.24
C ILE A 162 -1.55 -5.66 9.45
N VAL A 163 -2.28 -4.55 9.28
CA VAL A 163 -2.61 -3.60 10.36
C VAL A 163 -4.10 -3.58 10.69
N LYS A 164 -4.94 -4.13 9.83
CA LYS A 164 -6.38 -4.33 10.04
C LYS A 164 -6.91 -5.45 9.17
#